data_AF-A0A3N5U7B4-F1
#
_entry.id   AF-A0A3N5U7B4-F1
#
_cell.length_a   1.000
_cell.length_b   1.000
_cell.length_c   1.000
_cell.angle_alpha   90.00
_cell.angle_beta   90.00
_cell.angle_gamma   90.00
#
_symmetry.space_group_name_H-M   'P 1'
#
loop_
_entity.id
_entity.type
_entity.pdbx_description
1 polymer ?
#
loop_
_entity_poly.entity_id
_entity_poly.type
_entity_poly.pdbx_seq_one_letter_code
_entity_poly.pdbx_strand_id
1 'polypeptide(L)' 'MTEPAKTFKVQCAHADGRKLFHVRFPLARPDATGTSEVVVICLHCDKPVVITIPRVYIEADALVRGLRSRLMPQ' A
#
# COMPACT_ATOMS: atom_id res chain seq x y z
N MET A 1 13.94 -17.03 10.54
CA MET A 1 14.49 -15.66 10.48
C MET A 1 13.30 -14.74 10.31
N THR A 2 13.07 -13.80 11.23
CA THR A 2 11.92 -12.88 11.15
C THR A 2 12.23 -11.85 10.08
N GLU A 3 11.57 -11.93 8.94
CA GLU A 3 11.76 -10.95 7.86
C GLU A 3 11.51 -9.53 8.41
N PRO A 4 12.43 -8.58 8.18
CA PRO A 4 12.26 -7.23 8.69
C PRO A 4 11.01 -6.62 8.04
N ALA A 5 10.04 -6.20 8.84
CA ALA A 5 8.80 -5.58 8.37
C ALA A 5 8.57 -4.26 9.09
N LYS A 6 7.98 -3.28 8.39
CA LYS A 6 7.67 -1.97 8.95
C LYS A 6 6.16 -1.70 8.88
N THR A 7 5.64 -1.16 9.97
CA THR A 7 4.25 -0.72 10.06
C THR A 7 4.17 0.77 9.76
N PHE A 8 3.27 1.14 8.84
CA PHE A 8 2.97 2.52 8.47
C PHE A 8 1.58 2.88 8.96
N LYS A 9 1.45 4.07 9.56
CA LYS A 9 0.19 4.64 9.99
C LYS A 9 -0.36 5.49 8.85
N VAL A 10 -1.53 5.12 8.34
CA VAL A 10 -2.17 5.75 7.19
C VAL A 10 -3.46 6.41 7.65
N GLN A 11 -3.67 7.65 7.22
CA GLN A 11 -4.94 8.33 7.36
C GLN A 11 -5.71 8.20 6.05
N CYS A 12 -6.91 7.66 6.10
CA CYS A 12 -7.76 7.66 4.93
C CYS A 12 -8.26 9.08 4.65
N ALA A 13 -8.12 9.52 3.40
CA ALA A 13 -8.58 10.84 2.96
C ALA A 13 -10.10 10.89 2.68
N HIS A 14 -10.77 9.74 2.59
CA HIS A 14 -12.21 9.69 2.31
C HIS A 14 -13.04 10.16 3.50
N ALA A 15 -14.12 10.91 3.22
CA ALA A 15 -15.02 11.46 4.23
C ALA A 15 -15.63 10.38 5.15
N ASP A 16 -16.11 9.27 4.58
CA ASP A 16 -16.62 8.10 5.33
C ASP A 16 -15.56 7.40 6.17
N GLY A 17 -14.29 7.57 5.80
CA GLY A 17 -13.20 6.72 6.20
C GLY A 17 -12.13 7.39 7.04
N ARG A 18 -12.29 8.67 7.48
CA ARG A 18 -11.30 9.55 8.17
C ARG A 18 -10.64 9.00 9.44
N LYS A 19 -10.73 7.70 9.68
CA LYS A 19 -10.02 6.94 10.68
C LYS A 19 -8.60 6.61 10.20
N LEU A 20 -7.74 6.44 11.18
CA LEU A 20 -6.39 5.97 11.00
C LEU A 20 -6.41 4.44 10.91
N PHE A 21 -5.53 3.87 10.10
CA PHE A 21 -5.29 2.44 10.02
C PHE A 21 -3.80 2.15 9.85
N HIS A 22 -3.43 0.90 10.14
CA HIS A 22 -2.05 0.45 10.05
C HIS A 22 -1.90 -0.54 8.90
N VAL A 23 -0.85 -0.36 8.11
CA VAL A 23 -0.45 -1.28 7.04
C VAL A 23 0.96 -1.76 7.31
N ARG A 24 1.19 -3.06 7.17
CA ARG A 24 2.50 -3.67 7.41
C ARG A 24 3.08 -4.09 6.07
N PHE A 25 4.28 -3.61 5.79
CA PHE A 25 5.03 -4.00 4.60
C PHE A 25 6.31 -4.75 4.99
N PRO A 26 6.57 -5.93 4.42
CA PRO A 26 7.86 -6.59 4.56
C PRO A 26 8.95 -5.81 3.81
N LEU A 27 10.20 -5.95 4.24
CA LEU A 27 11.35 -5.48 3.48
C LEU A 27 11.48 -6.34 2.23
N ALA A 28 11.28 -5.72 1.07
CA ALA A 28 11.31 -6.37 -0.23
C ALA A 28 12.66 -6.20 -0.93
N ARG A 29 13.24 -4.99 -0.85
CA ARG A 29 14.41 -4.59 -1.62
C ARG A 29 15.37 -3.80 -0.73
N PRO A 30 16.26 -4.45 0.04
CA PRO A 30 17.17 -3.76 0.95
C PRO A 30 18.04 -2.70 0.24
N ASP A 31 18.36 -2.91 -1.04
CA ASP A 31 19.19 -2.02 -1.85
C ASP A 31 18.41 -0.89 -2.55
N ALA A 32 17.07 -0.87 -2.46
CA ALA A 32 16.29 0.17 -3.11
C ALA A 32 16.37 1.50 -2.33
N THR A 33 16.53 2.62 -3.02
CA THR A 33 16.56 3.94 -2.40
C THR A 33 15.41 4.82 -2.87
N GLY A 34 15.05 5.81 -2.07
CA GLY A 34 13.94 6.73 -2.35
C GLY A 34 12.57 6.20 -1.90
N THR A 35 11.54 6.93 -2.30
CA THR A 35 10.13 6.64 -1.98
C THR A 35 9.35 6.33 -3.25
N SER A 36 8.22 5.65 -3.09
CA SER A 36 7.23 5.49 -4.15
C SER A 36 5.83 5.54 -3.56
N GLU A 37 4.88 5.89 -4.41
CA GLU A 37 3.47 5.81 -4.09
C GLU A 37 2.99 4.36 -4.20
N VAL A 38 2.20 3.91 -3.24
CA VAL A 38 1.51 2.62 -3.25
C VAL A 38 0.04 2.82 -2.93
N VAL A 39 -0.81 1.99 -3.53
CA VAL A 39 -2.24 2.00 -3.26
C VAL A 39 -2.54 0.94 -2.20
N VAL A 40 -3.14 1.36 -1.09
CA VAL A 40 -3.63 0.47 -0.03
C VAL A 40 -5.14 0.60 0.10
N ILE A 41 -5.84 -0.48 0.42
CA ILE A 41 -7.28 -0.43 0.67
C ILE A 41 -7.51 0.00 2.12
N CYS A 42 -8.32 1.03 2.33
CA CYS A 42 -8.70 1.46 3.68
C CYS A 42 -9.62 0.43 4.31
N LEU A 43 -9.22 -0.13 5.46
CA LEU A 43 -9.98 -1.14 6.21
C LEU A 43 -11.35 -0.65 6.74
N HIS A 44 -11.61 0.66 6.70
CA HIS A 44 -12.86 1.25 7.24
C HIS A 44 -13.91 1.56 6.17
N CYS A 45 -13.48 1.88 4.95
CA CYS A 45 -14.39 2.31 3.88
C CYS A 45 -14.19 1.55 2.57
N ASP A 46 -13.28 0.58 2.54
CA ASP A 46 -12.93 -0.27 1.39
C ASP A 46 -12.47 0.52 0.14
N LYS A 47 -12.15 1.81 0.30
CA LYS A 47 -11.69 2.67 -0.80
C LYS A 47 -10.16 2.67 -0.90
N PRO A 48 -9.60 2.77 -2.12
CA PRO A 48 -8.16 2.83 -2.34
C PRO A 48 -7.58 4.16 -1.86
N VAL A 49 -6.52 4.10 -1.06
CA VAL A 49 -5.79 5.26 -0.53
C VAL A 49 -4.35 5.18 -1.02
N VAL A 50 -3.86 6.27 -1.61
CA VAL A 50 -2.47 6.38 -2.06
C VAL A 50 -1.60 6.84 -0.89
N ILE A 51 -0.49 6.15 -0.65
CA ILE A 51 0.48 6.51 0.39
C ILE A 51 1.89 6.47 -0.17
N THR A 52 2.75 7.34 0.34
CA THR A 52 4.17 7.38 -0.04
C THR A 52 5.00 6.63 1.00
N ILE A 53 5.64 5.54 0.60
CA ILE A 53 6.52 4.75 1.47
C ILE A 53 7.90 4.51 0.82
N PRO A 54 8.95 4.19 1.61
CA PRO A 54 10.26 3.88 1.06
C PRO A 54 10.24 2.66 0.14
N ARG A 55 10.96 2.74 -0.98
CA ARG A 55 11.02 1.67 -2.00
C ARG A 55 11.55 0.34 -1.47
N VAL A 56 12.32 0.37 -0.37
CA VAL A 56 12.80 -0.87 0.28
C VAL A 56 11.67 -1.79 0.73
N TYR A 57 10.46 -1.27 0.93
CA TYR A 57 9.29 -2.02 1.38
C TYR A 57 8.28 -2.33 0.26
N ILE A 58 8.62 -2.00 -0.98
CA ILE A 58 7.72 -2.18 -2.14
C ILE A 58 8.27 -3.32 -2.98
N GLU A 59 7.58 -4.46 -2.96
CA GLU A 59 7.85 -5.54 -3.91
C GLU A 59 7.59 -5.04 -5.34
N ALA A 60 8.44 -5.41 -6.30
CA ALA A 60 8.27 -5.00 -7.70
C ALA A 60 6.88 -5.38 -8.26
N ASP A 61 6.25 -6.43 -7.71
CA ASP A 61 4.94 -6.93 -8.11
C ASP A 61 3.76 -6.22 -7.41
N ALA A 62 4.00 -5.54 -6.28
CA ALA A 62 2.97 -4.84 -5.52
C ALA A 62 2.41 -3.60 -6.27
N LEU A 63 3.16 -3.06 -7.24
CA LEU A 63 2.70 -2.00 -8.15
C LEU A 63 1.68 -2.50 -9.18
N VAL A 64 1.56 -3.82 -9.41
CA VAL A 64 0.75 -4.40 -10.50
C VAL A 64 -0.65 -4.85 -10.04
N ARG A 65 -0.86 -5.10 -8.74
CA ARG A 65 -2.18 -5.52 -8.23
C ARG A 65 -3.22 -4.39 -8.05
N GLY A 66 -2.83 -3.14 -8.29
CA GLY A 66 -3.74 -2.02 -8.51
C GLY A 66 -4.39 -2.01 -9.91
N LEU A 67 -4.01 -2.94 -10.78
CA LEU A 67 -4.56 -3.14 -12.12
C LEU A 67 -5.29 -4.49 -12.20
N ARG A 68 -6.13 -4.81 -11.20
CA ARG A 68 -7.21 -5.77 -11.42
C ARG A 68 -8.30 -5.09 -12.26
N SER A 69 -8.02 -5.08 -13.56
CA SER A 69 -8.95 -5.37 -14.63
C SER A 69 -10.40 -4.94 -14.38
N ARG A 70 -10.73 -3.70 -14.75
CA ARG A 70 -11.98 -3.49 -15.52
C ARG A 70 -11.79 -4.14 -16.89
N LEU A 71 -11.70 -5.47 -16.93
CA LEU A 71 -12.22 -6.19 -18.08
C LEU A 71 -13.72 -6.24 -17.85
N MET A 72 -14.43 -5.43 -18.61
CA MET A 72 -15.88 -5.47 -18.75
C MET A 72 -16.29 -6.88 -19.20
N PRO A 73 -17.31 -7.50 -18.58
CA PRO A 73 -18.15 -8.43 -19.30
C PRO A 73 -19.52 -7.79 -19.44
N GLN A 74 -19.79 -7.28 -20.64
CA GLN A 74 -21.02 -7.50 -21.43
C GLN A 74 -20.96 -6.68 -22.71
#